data_AF-A0A511M9V7-F1
#
_entry.id   AF-A0A511M9V7-F1
#
_cell.length_a   1.000
_cell.length_b   1.000
_cell.length_c   1.000
_cell.angle_alpha   90.00
_cell.angle_beta   90.00
_cell.angle_gamma   90.00
#
_symmetry.space_group_name_H-M   'P 1'
#
loop_
_entity.id
_entity.type
_entity.pdbx_description
1 polymer ?
#
loop_
_entity_poly.entity_id
_entity_poly.type
_entity_poly.pdbx_seq_one_letter_code
_entity_poly.pdbx_strand_id
1 'polypeptide(L)'
;MSAKDERGKIVEVLRDRVDEESAEVVEDYAWGSHKNQHVKMRHWVETATSGQYKGQMRLVHQSTNPRRDNTVWFKPQRGQYGNWFMFLVRYENGHVDGVGLSTYLSGERWVEFYNSGIWEFLTEKERGTIAYLLRRYNHGSPNVWADWHAKVDEVRTLSIPTLDEWKGLNEGRYVNESDYEHLRTYLEMGGPDIRTAQWWGSTGRVVDLDAGAEVTA
;
A
#
# COMPACT_ATOMS: atom_id res chain seq x y z
N MET A 1 5.39 -15.60 12.94
CA MET A 1 4.26 -14.96 12.24
C MET A 1 3.99 -13.62 12.88
N SER A 2 4.08 -12.55 12.09
CA SER A 2 3.68 -11.23 12.59
C SER A 2 2.15 -11.14 12.59
N ALA A 3 1.55 -10.25 13.38
CA ALA A 3 0.10 -10.04 13.39
C ALA A 3 -0.50 -9.67 12.02
N LYS A 4 0.33 -9.31 11.01
CA LYS A 4 -0.11 -9.09 9.63
C LYS A 4 -0.34 -10.39 8.85
N ASP A 5 0.35 -11.49 9.19
CA ASP A 5 0.18 -12.79 8.51
C ASP A 5 -1.18 -13.43 8.82
N GLU A 6 -1.74 -13.16 10.01
CA GLU A 6 -3.02 -13.74 10.44
C GLU A 6 -4.24 -13.10 9.77
N ARG A 7 -4.04 -12.01 9.02
CA ARG A 7 -5.12 -11.30 8.31
C ARG A 7 -5.65 -12.09 7.12
N GLY A 8 -4.80 -12.91 6.50
CA GLY A 8 -5.10 -13.52 5.21
C GLY A 8 -4.99 -12.50 4.07
N LYS A 9 -5.54 -12.86 2.91
CA LYS A 9 -5.50 -12.02 1.70
C LYS A 9 -6.53 -10.88 1.76
N ILE A 10 -6.32 -9.85 0.95
CA ILE A 10 -7.34 -8.84 0.68
C ILE A 10 -8.49 -9.52 -0.08
N VAL A 11 -9.72 -9.21 0.29
CA VAL A 11 -10.94 -9.68 -0.37
C VAL A 11 -11.79 -8.55 -0.94
N GLU A 12 -11.57 -7.31 -0.50
CA GLU A 12 -12.38 -6.16 -0.89
C GLU A 12 -11.63 -4.83 -0.71
N VAL A 13 -11.95 -3.85 -1.56
CA VAL A 13 -11.53 -2.45 -1.43
C VAL A 13 -12.75 -1.57 -1.21
N LEU A 14 -12.81 -0.93 -0.05
CA LEU A 14 -13.94 -0.15 0.45
C LEU A 14 -13.80 1.34 0.08
N ARG A 15 -14.05 1.67 -1.19
CA ARG A 15 -13.73 2.98 -1.79
C ARG A 15 -14.53 4.16 -1.23
N ASP A 16 -15.76 3.93 -0.80
CA ASP A 16 -16.69 5.01 -0.43
C ASP A 16 -16.66 5.34 1.08
N ARG A 17 -15.66 4.83 1.82
CA ARG A 17 -15.49 5.04 3.27
C ARG A 17 -14.55 6.20 3.51
N VAL A 18 -15.04 7.43 3.32
CA VAL A 18 -14.20 8.64 3.21
C VAL A 18 -14.29 9.60 4.40
N ASP A 19 -15.22 9.35 5.32
CA ASP A 19 -15.46 10.15 6.51
C ASP A 19 -16.10 9.31 7.63
N GLU A 20 -16.40 9.96 8.75
CA GLU A 20 -16.97 9.32 9.93
C GLU A 20 -18.39 8.76 9.71
N GLU A 21 -19.18 9.39 8.83
CA GLU A 21 -20.56 9.00 8.53
C GLU A 21 -20.59 7.78 7.62
N SER A 22 -19.71 7.76 6.63
CA SER A 22 -19.55 6.65 5.69
C SER A 22 -18.66 5.53 6.23
N ALA A 23 -18.08 5.63 7.43
CA ALA A 23 -17.07 4.71 7.93
C ALA A 23 -17.51 3.24 7.95
N GLU A 24 -16.56 2.34 7.69
CA GLU A 24 -16.77 0.90 7.81
C GLU A 24 -16.76 0.48 9.28
N VAL A 25 -17.83 -0.16 9.76
CA VAL A 25 -17.96 -0.58 11.16
C VAL A 25 -17.75 -2.08 11.31
N VAL A 26 -16.75 -2.45 12.09
CA VAL A 26 -16.56 -3.79 12.63
C VAL A 26 -17.21 -3.85 14.00
N GLU A 27 -18.30 -4.62 14.11
CA GLU A 27 -19.12 -4.68 15.32
C GLU A 27 -18.44 -5.39 16.50
N ASP A 28 -17.53 -6.32 16.21
CA ASP A 28 -16.88 -7.15 17.20
C ASP A 28 -15.35 -7.15 16.99
N TYR A 29 -14.66 -6.29 17.74
CA TYR A 29 -13.22 -6.10 17.63
C TYR A 29 -12.53 -6.22 18.99
N ALA A 30 -11.46 -7.02 19.08
CA ALA A 30 -10.71 -7.20 20.32
C ALA A 30 -10.02 -5.89 20.78
N TRP A 31 -10.22 -5.50 22.03
CA TRP A 31 -9.73 -4.24 22.56
C TRP A 31 -8.30 -4.36 23.08
N GLY A 32 -7.33 -3.91 22.27
CA GLY A 32 -5.91 -3.93 22.63
C GLY A 32 -5.41 -5.36 22.88
N SER A 33 -4.61 -5.57 23.94
CA SER A 33 -4.18 -6.91 24.35
C SER A 33 -5.24 -7.67 25.16
N HIS A 34 -6.36 -7.03 25.52
CA HIS A 34 -7.43 -7.63 26.30
C HIS A 34 -8.37 -8.42 25.39
N LYS A 35 -7.95 -9.64 25.02
CA LYS A 35 -8.69 -10.52 24.10
C LYS A 35 -10.11 -10.88 24.56
N ASN A 36 -10.46 -10.66 25.82
CA ASN A 36 -11.80 -10.92 26.37
C ASN A 36 -12.72 -9.69 26.38
N GLN A 37 -12.22 -8.52 25.95
CA GLN A 37 -12.99 -7.28 25.89
C GLN A 37 -13.12 -6.85 24.45
N HIS A 38 -14.36 -6.70 24.00
CA HIS A 38 -14.68 -6.43 22.61
C HIS A 38 -15.39 -5.07 22.47
N VAL A 39 -15.07 -4.38 21.39
CA VAL A 39 -15.57 -3.03 21.05
C VAL A 39 -16.08 -3.03 19.62
N LYS A 40 -16.97 -2.09 19.31
CA LYS A 40 -17.16 -1.65 17.93
C LYS A 40 -15.98 -0.80 17.50
N MET A 41 -15.49 -1.01 16.28
CA MET A 41 -14.43 -0.22 15.67
C MET A 41 -14.84 0.23 14.29
N ARG A 42 -14.65 1.51 13.97
CA ARG A 42 -14.92 2.03 12.63
C ARG A 42 -13.69 2.61 11.97
N HIS A 43 -13.61 2.48 10.65
CA HIS A 43 -12.46 2.85 9.83
C HIS A 43 -12.88 3.63 8.58
N TRP A 44 -12.11 4.64 8.22
CA TRP A 44 -12.29 5.39 6.97
C TRP A 44 -10.97 6.01 6.52
N VAL A 45 -10.94 6.49 5.28
CA VAL A 45 -9.78 7.17 4.70
C VAL A 45 -10.12 8.63 4.47
N GLU A 46 -9.28 9.52 4.99
CA GLU A 46 -9.44 10.95 4.74
C GLU A 46 -8.43 11.45 3.72
N THR A 47 -8.87 12.39 2.88
CA THR A 47 -7.99 13.18 2.00
C THR A 47 -7.86 14.58 2.55
N ALA A 48 -6.63 15.07 2.70
CA ALA A 48 -6.37 16.45 3.08
C ALA A 48 -6.82 17.40 1.95
N THR A 49 -7.73 18.33 2.25
CA THR A 49 -8.28 19.28 1.27
C THR A 49 -7.52 20.60 1.19
N SER A 50 -6.66 20.89 2.17
CA SER A 50 -5.92 22.15 2.28
C SER A 50 -4.59 22.01 3.02
N GLY A 51 -3.78 23.08 3.00
CA GLY A 51 -2.48 23.14 3.68
C GLY A 51 -1.39 22.34 2.98
N GLN A 52 -0.25 22.16 3.68
CA GLN A 52 0.95 21.50 3.14
C GLN A 52 0.75 20.02 2.76
N TYR A 53 -0.30 19.38 3.26
CA TYR A 53 -0.63 17.97 2.99
C TYR A 53 -1.71 17.81 1.92
N LYS A 54 -2.16 18.88 1.26
CA LYS A 54 -3.26 18.84 0.29
C LYS A 54 -3.06 17.71 -0.73
N GLY A 55 -4.09 16.88 -0.90
CA GLY A 55 -4.10 15.71 -1.78
C GLY A 55 -3.56 14.42 -1.15
N GLN A 56 -2.90 14.49 0.01
CA GLN A 56 -2.43 13.29 0.71
C GLN A 56 -3.56 12.65 1.52
N MET A 57 -3.48 11.33 1.66
CA MET A 57 -4.47 10.51 2.35
C MET A 57 -3.92 9.92 3.66
N ARG A 58 -4.83 9.61 4.58
CA ARG A 58 -4.54 8.90 5.83
C ARG A 58 -5.65 7.93 6.21
N LEU A 59 -5.29 6.86 6.92
CA LEU A 59 -6.26 6.02 7.63
C LEU A 59 -6.70 6.72 8.92
N VAL A 60 -7.98 6.60 9.23
CA VAL A 60 -8.56 7.00 10.50
C VAL A 60 -9.34 5.82 11.07
N HIS A 61 -9.20 5.62 12.37
CA HIS A 61 -9.97 4.61 13.08
C HIS A 61 -10.47 5.13 14.41
N GLN A 62 -11.55 4.54 14.90
CA GLN A 62 -12.17 4.94 16.16
C GLN A 62 -12.82 3.72 16.78
N SER A 63 -12.65 3.57 18.08
CA SER A 63 -13.29 2.51 18.85
C SER A 63 -14.31 3.08 19.84
N THR A 64 -15.28 2.26 20.20
CA THR A 64 -16.16 2.52 21.33
C THR A 64 -15.42 2.32 22.65
N ASN A 65 -15.93 2.95 23.71
CA ASN A 65 -15.42 2.81 25.06
C ASN A 65 -16.07 1.60 25.73
N PRO A 66 -15.31 0.51 25.99
CA PRO A 66 -15.88 -0.70 26.55
C PRO A 66 -16.24 -0.56 28.04
N ARG A 67 -15.89 0.56 28.68
CA ARG A 67 -16.32 0.91 30.04
C ARG A 67 -17.66 1.66 30.08
N ARG A 68 -18.28 1.90 28.92
CA ARG A 68 -19.57 2.59 28.75
C ARG A 68 -20.49 1.79 27.82
N ASP A 69 -20.57 0.49 28.08
CA ASP A 69 -21.45 -0.46 27.38
C ASP A 69 -21.30 -0.43 25.84
N ASN A 70 -20.12 -0.06 25.33
CA ASN A 70 -19.83 0.07 23.90
C ASN A 70 -20.77 1.03 23.14
N THR A 71 -21.40 1.98 23.83
CA THR A 71 -22.32 2.95 23.21
C THR A 71 -21.67 4.29 22.86
N VAL A 72 -20.55 4.61 23.52
CA VAL A 72 -19.86 5.90 23.37
C VAL A 72 -18.56 5.72 22.59
N TRP A 73 -18.41 6.39 21.47
CA TRP A 73 -17.17 6.44 20.69
C TRP A 73 -16.09 7.28 21.40
N PHE A 74 -14.83 6.83 21.38
CA PHE A 74 -13.68 7.66 21.74
C PHE A 74 -13.42 8.74 20.70
N LYS A 75 -12.46 9.65 20.91
CA LYS A 75 -12.02 10.56 19.85
C LYS A 75 -11.39 9.77 18.68
N PRO A 76 -11.63 10.14 17.41
CA PRO A 76 -10.97 9.50 16.27
C PRO A 76 -9.44 9.52 16.40
N GLN A 77 -8.82 8.38 16.18
CA GLN A 77 -7.38 8.22 16.08
C GLN A 77 -6.99 8.38 14.62
N ARG A 78 -6.19 9.40 14.33
CA ARG A 78 -5.89 9.84 12.98
C ARG A 78 -4.43 9.50 12.66
N GLY A 79 -4.21 8.76 11.59
CA GLY A 79 -2.87 8.56 11.04
C GLY A 79 -2.25 9.88 10.57
N GLN A 80 -0.96 9.82 10.21
CA GLN A 80 -0.31 10.95 9.56
C GLN A 80 -0.73 10.99 8.08
N TYR A 81 -0.88 12.20 7.54
CA TYR A 81 -0.88 12.37 6.10
C TYR A 81 0.52 12.05 5.57
N GLY A 82 0.61 11.12 4.63
CA GLY A 82 1.90 10.66 4.09
C GLY A 82 1.81 9.72 2.91
N ASN A 83 0.61 9.58 2.32
CA ASN A 83 0.36 8.68 1.20
C ASN A 83 -0.31 9.44 0.07
N TRP A 84 0.11 9.21 -1.18
CA TRP A 84 -0.62 9.66 -2.36
C TRP A 84 -1.94 8.90 -2.51
N PHE A 85 -1.94 7.61 -2.17
CA PHE A 85 -3.12 6.77 -2.12
C PHE A 85 -3.19 6.01 -0.81
N MET A 86 -4.39 5.95 -0.24
CA MET A 86 -4.70 5.05 0.86
C MET A 86 -5.99 4.33 0.51
N PHE A 87 -5.93 3.00 0.39
CA PHE A 87 -7.08 2.16 0.15
C PHE A 87 -7.53 1.54 1.46
N LEU A 88 -8.79 1.72 1.83
CA LEU A 88 -9.37 0.93 2.91
C LEU A 88 -9.71 -0.45 2.35
N VAL A 89 -9.22 -1.50 3.01
CA VAL A 89 -9.35 -2.88 2.52
C VAL A 89 -9.93 -3.77 3.60
N ARG A 90 -10.64 -4.82 3.18
CA ARG A 90 -11.04 -5.92 4.03
C ARG A 90 -10.21 -7.15 3.71
N TYR A 91 -9.79 -7.87 4.74
CA TYR A 91 -9.07 -9.13 4.64
C TYR A 91 -9.99 -10.33 4.88
N GLU A 92 -9.53 -11.54 4.52
CA GLU A 92 -10.27 -12.81 4.66
C GLU A 92 -10.79 -13.05 6.08
N ASN A 93 -10.03 -12.67 7.11
CA ASN A 93 -10.46 -12.82 8.50
C ASN A 93 -11.45 -11.74 8.98
N GLY A 94 -11.93 -10.87 8.08
CA GLY A 94 -12.83 -9.77 8.37
C GLY A 94 -12.15 -8.50 8.89
N HIS A 95 -10.83 -8.52 9.14
CA HIS A 95 -10.08 -7.33 9.54
C HIS A 95 -10.15 -6.25 8.46
N VAL A 96 -10.25 -5.00 8.90
CA VAL A 96 -10.27 -3.81 8.03
C VAL A 96 -9.05 -2.96 8.36
N ASP A 97 -8.26 -2.59 7.36
CA ASP A 97 -7.07 -1.75 7.52
C ASP A 97 -6.80 -0.93 6.25
N GLY A 98 -5.79 -0.07 6.30
CA GLY A 98 -5.32 0.72 5.17
C GLY A 98 -4.12 0.10 4.45
N VAL A 99 -4.16 0.08 3.12
CA VAL A 99 -2.99 -0.16 2.26
C VAL A 99 -2.62 1.15 1.57
N GLY A 100 -1.45 1.68 1.92
CA GLY A 100 -0.98 2.99 1.46
C GLY A 100 0.13 2.90 0.42
N LEU A 101 0.06 3.79 -0.58
CA LEU A 101 1.18 4.12 -1.45
C LEU A 101 1.79 5.45 -0.98
N SER A 102 3.01 5.38 -0.45
CA SER A 102 3.71 6.51 0.16
C SER A 102 3.94 7.67 -0.80
N THR A 103 4.11 8.89 -0.27
CA THR A 103 4.59 10.04 -1.03
C THR A 103 6.05 9.91 -1.49
N TYR A 104 6.83 9.06 -0.83
CA TYR A 104 8.20 8.72 -1.20
C TYR A 104 8.20 7.41 -2.01
N LEU A 105 8.13 7.54 -3.33
CA LEU A 105 7.97 6.41 -4.25
C LEU A 105 9.33 5.85 -4.69
N SER A 106 9.95 5.03 -3.84
CA SER A 106 11.10 4.20 -4.23
C SER A 106 10.67 2.86 -4.81
N GLY A 107 11.60 2.15 -5.46
CA GLY A 107 11.34 0.80 -5.96
C GLY A 107 10.97 -0.19 -4.85
N GLU A 108 11.58 -0.06 -3.68
CA GLU A 108 11.28 -0.85 -2.49
C GLU A 108 9.83 -0.61 -2.02
N ARG A 109 9.41 0.66 -1.92
CA ARG A 109 8.04 1.01 -1.51
C ARG A 109 7.01 0.54 -2.54
N TRP A 110 7.37 0.55 -3.81
CA TRP A 110 6.52 0.01 -4.87
C TRP A 110 6.30 -1.51 -4.70
N VAL A 111 7.36 -2.29 -4.48
CA VAL A 111 7.20 -3.75 -4.33
C VAL A 111 6.47 -4.11 -3.04
N GLU A 112 6.68 -3.38 -1.94
CA GLU A 112 5.87 -3.53 -0.72
C GLU A 112 4.38 -3.32 -0.98
N PHE A 113 4.04 -2.25 -1.71
CA PHE A 113 2.66 -1.95 -2.08
C PHE A 113 2.07 -3.05 -2.97
N TYR A 114 2.80 -3.50 -4.00
CA TYR A 114 2.35 -4.57 -4.88
C TYR A 114 2.12 -5.89 -4.12
N ASN A 115 3.08 -6.27 -3.27
CA ASN A 115 3.05 -7.49 -2.47
C ASN A 115 1.94 -7.52 -1.42
N SER A 116 1.33 -6.36 -1.10
CA SER A 116 0.12 -6.34 -0.27
C SER A 116 -1.07 -7.09 -0.90
N GLY A 117 -1.01 -7.40 -2.21
CA GLY A 117 -2.08 -8.05 -2.97
C GLY A 117 -3.16 -7.07 -3.46
N ILE A 118 -3.07 -5.78 -3.11
CA ILE A 118 -4.06 -4.77 -3.49
C ILE A 118 -4.21 -4.62 -5.00
N TRP A 119 -3.13 -4.89 -5.75
CA TRP A 119 -3.04 -4.62 -7.19
C TRP A 119 -4.20 -5.24 -7.98
N GLU A 120 -4.59 -6.47 -7.65
CA GLU A 120 -5.66 -7.22 -8.31
C GLU A 120 -7.03 -6.53 -8.18
N PHE A 121 -7.24 -5.80 -7.09
CA PHE A 121 -8.49 -5.10 -6.79
C PHE A 121 -8.54 -3.67 -7.34
N LEU A 122 -7.42 -3.14 -7.83
CA LEU A 122 -7.36 -1.81 -8.40
C LEU A 122 -8.02 -1.78 -9.77
N THR A 123 -8.81 -0.74 -10.00
CA THR A 123 -9.33 -0.38 -11.32
C THR A 123 -8.17 0.02 -12.22
N GLU A 124 -8.37 -0.08 -13.53
CA GLU A 124 -7.38 0.36 -14.51
C GLU A 124 -7.02 1.85 -14.35
N LYS A 125 -8.00 2.68 -13.97
CA LYS A 125 -7.79 4.10 -13.66
C LYS A 125 -6.82 4.29 -12.48
N GLU A 126 -7.04 3.56 -11.38
CA GLU A 126 -6.16 3.60 -10.20
C GLU A 126 -4.74 3.13 -10.56
N ARG A 127 -4.62 2.01 -11.28
CA ARG A 127 -3.34 1.47 -11.76
C ARG A 127 -2.60 2.46 -12.66
N GLY A 128 -3.29 3.09 -13.61
CA GLY A 128 -2.71 4.10 -14.50
C GLY A 128 -2.27 5.35 -13.76
N THR A 129 -3.00 5.77 -12.73
CA THR A 129 -2.61 6.91 -11.89
C THR A 129 -1.36 6.59 -11.06
N ILE A 130 -1.26 5.37 -10.52
CA ILE A 130 -0.05 4.90 -9.84
C ILE A 130 1.14 4.86 -10.80
N ALA A 131 0.94 4.36 -12.03
CA ALA A 131 1.98 4.34 -13.05
C ALA A 131 2.47 5.74 -13.43
N TYR A 132 1.56 6.72 -13.54
CA TYR A 132 1.92 8.14 -13.72
C TYR A 132 2.87 8.62 -12.62
N LEU A 133 2.48 8.39 -11.36
CA LEU A 133 3.24 8.84 -10.19
C LEU A 133 4.62 8.20 -10.13
N LEU A 134 4.72 6.90 -10.38
CA LEU A 134 6.00 6.19 -10.42
C LEU A 134 6.90 6.74 -11.53
N ARG A 135 6.36 7.00 -12.72
CA ARG A 135 7.10 7.61 -13.83
C ARG A 135 7.59 9.02 -13.47
N ARG A 136 6.74 9.84 -12.87
CA ARG A 136 7.10 11.20 -12.43
C ARG A 136 8.20 11.17 -11.37
N TYR A 137 8.10 10.27 -10.40
CA TYR A 137 9.12 10.14 -9.36
C TYR A 137 10.46 9.61 -9.91
N ASN A 138 10.41 8.66 -10.86
CA ASN A 138 11.59 8.22 -11.60
C ASN A 138 12.31 9.39 -12.27
N HIS A 139 11.57 10.24 -12.99
CA HIS A 139 12.15 11.42 -13.61
C HIS A 139 12.76 12.40 -12.60
N GLY A 140 12.16 12.56 -11.42
CA GLY A 140 12.66 13.44 -10.36
C GLY A 140 13.81 12.86 -9.53
N SER A 141 14.09 11.56 -9.61
CA SER A 141 15.14 10.88 -8.84
C SER A 141 15.79 9.75 -9.67
N PRO A 142 16.44 10.09 -10.80
CA PRO A 142 16.87 9.11 -11.80
C PRO A 142 17.92 8.13 -11.27
N ASN A 143 18.82 8.57 -10.39
CA ASN A 143 19.87 7.70 -9.84
C ASN A 143 19.30 6.61 -8.93
N VAL A 144 18.33 6.96 -8.07
CA VAL A 144 17.68 5.99 -7.16
C VAL A 144 16.97 4.90 -7.96
N TRP A 145 16.30 5.29 -9.04
CA TRP A 145 15.63 4.35 -9.91
C TRP A 145 16.58 3.55 -10.80
N ALA A 146 17.70 4.13 -11.23
CA ALA A 146 18.74 3.39 -11.95
C ALA A 146 19.34 2.28 -11.09
N ASP A 147 19.66 2.56 -9.83
CA ASP A 147 20.18 1.57 -8.88
C ASP A 147 19.16 0.45 -8.63
N TRP A 148 17.89 0.82 -8.43
CA TRP A 148 16.81 -0.15 -8.29
C TRP A 148 16.65 -1.03 -9.54
N HIS A 149 16.67 -0.44 -10.74
CA HIS A 149 16.53 -1.18 -11.99
C HIS A 149 17.70 -2.14 -12.22
N ALA A 150 18.93 -1.72 -11.93
CA ALA A 150 20.10 -2.59 -11.97
C ALA A 150 19.93 -3.79 -11.03
N LYS A 151 19.43 -3.58 -9.80
CA LYS A 151 19.13 -4.66 -8.86
C LYS A 151 18.06 -5.62 -9.41
N VAL A 152 16.98 -5.10 -10.00
CA VAL A 152 15.93 -5.93 -10.64
C VAL A 152 16.51 -6.78 -11.76
N ASP A 153 17.33 -6.20 -12.62
CA ASP A 153 17.96 -6.91 -13.75
C ASP A 153 18.90 -8.01 -13.25
N GLU A 154 19.74 -7.71 -12.27
CA GLU A 154 20.66 -8.67 -11.66
C GLU A 154 19.90 -9.88 -11.08
N VAL A 155 18.86 -9.63 -10.28
CA VAL A 155 18.04 -10.71 -9.68
C VAL A 155 17.36 -11.56 -10.75
N ARG A 156 16.85 -10.95 -11.83
CA ARG A 156 16.26 -11.69 -12.95
C ARG A 156 17.29 -12.50 -13.72
N THR A 157 18.47 -11.95 -14.00
CA THR A 157 19.57 -12.67 -14.68
C THR A 157 20.02 -13.89 -13.87
N LEU A 158 20.00 -13.79 -12.54
CA LEU A 158 20.34 -14.88 -11.63
C LEU A 158 19.19 -15.84 -11.34
N SER A 159 18.07 -15.75 -12.08
CA SER A 159 16.89 -16.62 -11.88
C SER A 159 16.28 -16.55 -10.48
N ILE A 160 16.27 -15.35 -9.88
CA ILE A 160 15.63 -15.05 -8.58
C ILE A 160 16.24 -15.89 -7.44
N PRO A 161 17.49 -15.61 -7.02
CA PRO A 161 18.15 -16.38 -5.98
C PRO A 161 17.41 -16.32 -4.63
N THR A 162 17.62 -17.31 -3.78
CA THR A 162 17.23 -17.24 -2.37
C THR A 162 17.98 -16.12 -1.63
N LEU A 163 17.51 -15.73 -0.45
CA LEU A 163 18.18 -14.71 0.37
C LEU A 163 19.62 -15.11 0.71
N ASP A 164 19.87 -16.39 1.00
CA ASP A 164 21.20 -16.88 1.36
C ASP A 164 22.15 -16.87 0.16
N GLU A 165 21.68 -17.27 -1.02
CA GLU A 165 22.45 -17.13 -2.27
C GLU A 165 22.75 -15.67 -2.60
N TRP A 166 21.76 -14.78 -2.43
CA TRP A 166 21.94 -13.34 -2.64
C TRP A 166 22.97 -12.73 -1.70
N LYS A 167 22.96 -13.13 -0.42
CA LYS A 167 23.98 -12.74 0.56
C LYS A 167 25.36 -13.25 0.17
N GLY A 168 25.46 -14.49 -0.30
CA GLY A 168 26.73 -15.07 -0.78
C GLY A 168 27.30 -14.31 -1.99
N LEU A 169 26.45 -13.96 -2.96
CA LEU A 169 26.85 -13.16 -4.13
C LEU A 169 27.28 -11.74 -3.79
N ASN A 170 26.78 -11.21 -2.67
CA ASN A 170 27.07 -9.86 -2.18
C ASN A 170 27.98 -9.88 -0.94
N GLU A 171 28.80 -10.92 -0.78
CA GLU A 171 29.75 -10.99 0.33
C GLU A 171 30.63 -9.74 0.40
N GLY A 172 30.75 -9.15 1.60
CA GLY A 172 31.48 -7.90 1.82
C GLY A 172 30.69 -6.63 1.47
N ARG A 173 29.44 -6.74 1.02
CA ARG A 173 28.50 -5.61 0.82
C ARG A 173 27.36 -5.67 1.82
N TYR A 174 26.75 -4.51 2.09
CA TYR A 174 25.54 -4.44 2.88
C TYR A 174 24.35 -4.99 2.08
N VAL A 175 23.60 -5.90 2.68
CA VAL A 175 22.36 -6.47 2.12
C VAL A 175 21.20 -6.11 3.05
N ASN A 176 20.26 -5.32 2.54
CA ASN A 176 18.98 -5.16 3.23
C ASN A 176 18.08 -6.37 2.93
N GLU A 177 17.95 -7.25 3.91
CA GLU A 177 17.23 -8.52 3.79
C GLU A 177 15.75 -8.30 3.46
N SER A 178 15.10 -7.35 4.14
CA SER A 178 13.67 -7.04 3.94
C SER A 178 13.41 -6.54 2.52
N ASP A 179 14.25 -5.61 2.01
CA ASP A 179 14.10 -5.08 0.66
C ASP A 179 14.31 -6.16 -0.39
N TYR A 180 15.27 -7.08 -0.13
CA TYR A 180 15.51 -8.20 -1.03
C TYR A 180 14.34 -9.18 -1.04
N GLU A 181 13.81 -9.56 0.13
CA GLU A 181 12.66 -10.46 0.22
C GLU A 181 11.42 -9.88 -0.46
N HIS A 182 11.17 -8.57 -0.33
CA HIS A 182 10.07 -7.93 -1.05
C HIS A 182 10.30 -7.93 -2.57
N LEU A 183 11.51 -7.63 -3.04
CA LEU A 183 11.83 -7.74 -4.46
C LEU A 183 11.68 -9.18 -4.98
N ARG A 184 12.16 -10.16 -4.22
CA ARG A 184 12.07 -11.58 -4.57
C ARG A 184 10.62 -12.01 -4.69
N THR A 185 9.81 -11.74 -3.67
CA THR A 185 8.36 -12.03 -3.65
C THR A 185 7.66 -11.38 -4.84
N TYR A 186 7.97 -10.11 -5.12
CA TYR A 186 7.42 -9.38 -6.25
C TYR A 186 7.70 -10.07 -7.58
N LEU A 187 8.94 -10.50 -7.81
CA LEU A 187 9.34 -11.18 -9.03
C LEU A 187 8.75 -12.60 -9.14
N GLU A 188 8.71 -13.35 -8.03
CA GLU A 188 8.09 -14.68 -7.97
C GLU A 188 6.58 -14.63 -8.28
N MET A 189 5.90 -13.55 -7.87
CA MET A 189 4.50 -13.28 -8.18
C MET A 189 4.25 -12.79 -9.61
N GLY A 190 5.29 -12.67 -10.45
CA GLY A 190 5.16 -12.15 -11.81
C GLY A 190 4.96 -10.63 -11.86
N GLY A 191 5.50 -9.92 -10.88
CA GLY A 191 5.45 -8.46 -10.78
C GLY A 191 5.91 -7.78 -12.09
N PRO A 192 5.17 -6.76 -12.56
CA PRO A 192 5.39 -6.17 -13.88
C PRO A 192 6.74 -5.44 -13.98
N ASP A 193 7.38 -5.49 -15.14
CA ASP A 193 8.50 -4.57 -15.37
C ASP A 193 7.97 -3.15 -15.62
N ILE A 194 8.10 -2.27 -14.62
CA ILE A 194 7.56 -0.92 -14.69
C ILE A 194 8.22 -0.02 -15.75
N ARG A 195 9.30 -0.50 -16.39
CA ARG A 195 9.96 0.19 -17.52
C ARG A 195 9.27 -0.10 -18.85
N THR A 196 8.43 -1.14 -18.92
CA THR A 196 7.72 -1.51 -20.15
C THR A 196 6.50 -0.62 -20.37
N ALA A 197 6.14 -0.39 -21.63
CA ALA A 197 4.94 0.38 -21.93
C ALA A 197 3.69 -0.36 -21.44
N GLN A 198 2.72 0.38 -20.90
CA GLN A 198 1.41 -0.14 -20.50
C GLN A 198 1.45 -1.28 -19.46
N TRP A 199 2.51 -1.36 -18.65
CA TRP A 199 2.67 -2.39 -17.62
C TRP A 199 1.51 -2.41 -16.59
N TRP A 200 0.72 -1.34 -16.52
CA TRP A 200 -0.36 -1.13 -15.57
C TRP A 200 -1.77 -1.50 -16.07
N GLY A 201 -1.96 -1.75 -17.37
CA GLY A 201 -3.29 -2.01 -17.95
C GLY A 201 -3.30 -2.09 -19.47
N SER A 202 -4.34 -2.71 -20.04
CA SER A 202 -4.44 -3.01 -21.46
C SER A 202 -4.71 -1.80 -22.35
N THR A 203 -5.25 -0.70 -21.80
CA THR A 203 -5.56 0.51 -22.58
C THR A 203 -4.42 1.52 -22.60
N GLY A 204 -3.44 1.40 -21.70
CA GLY A 204 -2.38 2.39 -21.54
C GLY A 204 -2.85 3.78 -21.14
N ARG A 205 -4.08 3.93 -20.64
CA ARG A 205 -4.59 5.22 -20.16
C ARG A 205 -3.93 5.58 -18.84
N VAL A 206 -3.55 6.85 -18.73
CA VAL A 206 -2.89 7.42 -17.55
C VAL A 206 -3.72 8.63 -17.12
N VAL A 207 -3.88 8.85 -15.82
CA VAL A 207 -4.55 10.06 -15.32
C VAL A 207 -3.49 11.01 -14.78
N ASP A 208 -3.45 12.21 -15.33
CA ASP A 208 -2.68 13.30 -14.75
C ASP A 208 -3.46 13.87 -13.55
N LEU A 209 -2.90 13.72 -12.35
CA LEU A 209 -3.50 14.19 -11.11
C LEU A 209 -3.57 15.73 -11.00
N ASP A 210 -2.71 16.46 -11.73
CA ASP A 210 -2.67 17.92 -11.73
C ASP A 210 -3.68 18.51 -12.73
N ALA A 211 -3.97 17.79 -13.83
CA ALA A 211 -4.90 18.23 -14.88
C ALA A 211 -6.31 17.63 -14.77
N GLY A 212 -6.50 16.55 -14.00
CA GLY A 212 -7.78 15.84 -13.90
C GLY A 212 -8.25 15.19 -15.21
N ALA A 213 -7.36 15.10 -16.21
CA ALA A 213 -7.66 14.61 -17.55
C ALA A 213 -7.01 13.23 -17.80
N GLU A 214 -7.71 12.36 -18.54
CA GLU A 214 -7.11 11.14 -19.09
C GLU A 214 -6.12 11.55 -20.19
N VAL A 215 -4.87 11.13 -20.05
CA VAL A 215 -3.82 11.30 -21.04
C VAL A 215 -3.50 9.91 -21.58
N THR A 216 -3.50 9.75 -22.91
CA THR A 216 -2.95 8.56 -23.56
C THR A 216 -1.44 8.54 -23.36
N ALA A 217 -0.90 7.42 -22.86
CA ALA A 217 0.54 7.21 -22.72
C ALA A 217 1.29 7.31 -24.06
#